data_AF-A0A0C9XKX6-F1
#
_entry.id   AF-A0A0C9XKX6-F1
#
_cell.length_a   1.000
_cell.length_b   1.000
_cell.length_c   1.000
_cell.angle_alpha   90.00
_cell.angle_beta   90.00
_cell.angle_gamma   90.00
#
_symmetry.space_group_name_H-M   'P 1'
#
loop_
_entity.id
_entity.type
_entity.pdbx_description
1 polymer ?
#
loop_
_entity_poly.entity_id
_entity_poly.type
_entity_poly.pdbx_seq_one_letter_code
_entity_poly.pdbx_strand_id
1 'polypeptide(L)'
;LLCPVDYDWHDPNHRKKICDYHPDFLVTAHSWPTFLYENEKFDLNRPSNGLFKGRLLVKAFKQIFMSPTSILKMDNEPHPTKRQRHDEQRTHSHVASLLGMKSVSPRAVAYVAVQLRFTLSDCGSWWVVDGEFNYEEFHYNIVDFFEDAETPGDKKIIRELLLWWNW
;
A
#
# COMPACT_ATOMS: atom_id res chain seq x y z
N LEU A 1 -8.55 8.82 2.80
CA LEU A 1 -7.67 7.64 2.76
C LEU A 1 -8.23 6.53 1.87
N LEU A 2 -9.46 6.06 2.14
CA LEU A 2 -10.10 5.01 1.33
C LEU A 2 -10.77 5.52 0.06
N CYS A 3 -11.03 6.83 -0.03
CA CYS A 3 -11.59 7.45 -1.23
C CYS A 3 -10.69 7.14 -2.44
N PRO A 4 -11.25 6.62 -3.55
CA PRO A 4 -10.54 6.47 -4.81
C PRO A 4 -9.99 7.79 -5.32
N VAL A 5 -8.90 7.73 -6.10
CA VAL A 5 -8.30 8.91 -6.74
C VAL A 5 -9.21 9.63 -7.73
N ASP A 6 -10.26 8.97 -8.22
CA ASP A 6 -11.24 9.53 -9.16
C ASP A 6 -12.19 10.55 -8.50
N TYR A 7 -12.27 10.57 -7.17
CA TYR A 7 -13.17 11.45 -6.43
C TYR A 7 -12.40 12.33 -5.43
N ASP A 8 -12.86 13.57 -5.26
CA ASP A 8 -12.33 14.45 -4.21
C ASP A 8 -13.10 14.28 -2.90
N TRP A 9 -12.48 13.66 -1.90
CA TRP A 9 -13.06 13.55 -0.56
C TRP A 9 -13.28 14.89 0.15
N HIS A 10 -12.55 15.94 -0.26
CA HIS A 10 -12.70 17.28 0.31
C HIS A 10 -13.89 18.04 -0.28
N ASP A 11 -14.41 17.62 -1.45
CA ASP A 11 -15.67 18.11 -1.97
C ASP A 11 -16.83 17.49 -1.15
N PRO A 12 -17.63 18.32 -0.42
CA PRO A 12 -18.77 17.82 0.34
C PRO A 12 -19.79 17.05 -0.50
N ASN A 13 -19.93 17.39 -1.80
CA ASN A 13 -20.87 16.72 -2.70
C ASN A 13 -20.39 15.31 -3.04
N HIS A 14 -19.13 15.15 -3.44
CA HIS A 14 -18.52 13.84 -3.68
C HIS A 14 -18.57 12.99 -2.41
N ARG A 15 -18.16 13.55 -1.27
CA ARG A 15 -18.19 12.84 0.03
C ARG A 15 -19.60 12.35 0.35
N LYS A 16 -20.61 13.21 0.21
CA LYS A 16 -22.00 12.83 0.47
C LYS A 16 -22.45 11.70 -0.46
N LYS A 17 -22.19 11.80 -1.76
CA LYS A 17 -22.60 10.77 -2.73
C LYS A 17 -21.92 9.43 -2.51
N ILE A 18 -20.64 9.43 -2.09
CA ILE A 18 -19.92 8.22 -1.69
C ILE A 18 -20.57 7.60 -0.45
N CYS A 19 -20.85 8.40 0.59
CA CYS A 19 -21.49 7.92 1.82
C CYS A 19 -22.93 7.42 1.58
N ASP A 20 -23.65 8.02 0.64
CA ASP A 20 -25.03 7.65 0.27
C ASP A 20 -25.07 6.48 -0.75
N TYR A 21 -23.92 5.88 -1.11
CA TYR A 21 -23.81 4.81 -2.10
C TYR A 21 -24.42 5.14 -3.47
N HIS A 22 -24.23 6.38 -3.94
CA HIS A 22 -24.75 6.83 -5.23
C HIS A 22 -24.12 6.02 -6.39
N PRO A 23 -24.89 5.57 -7.40
CA PRO A 23 -24.39 4.70 -8.47
C PRO A 23 -23.27 5.31 -9.32
N ASP A 24 -23.19 6.65 -9.39
CA ASP A 24 -22.10 7.36 -10.09
C ASP A 24 -20.83 7.57 -9.24
N PHE A 25 -20.83 7.18 -7.96
CA PHE A 25 -19.74 7.44 -7.00
C PHE A 25 -19.33 6.16 -6.26
N LEU A 26 -19.28 5.03 -6.98
CA LEU A 26 -18.93 3.73 -6.42
C LEU A 26 -17.44 3.65 -6.10
N VAL A 27 -17.12 3.07 -4.95
CA VAL A 27 -15.76 2.76 -4.50
C VAL A 27 -15.50 1.28 -4.81
N THR A 28 -14.87 1.00 -5.95
CA THR A 28 -14.62 -0.37 -6.44
C THR A 28 -13.12 -0.70 -6.40
N ALA A 29 -12.78 -1.96 -6.67
CA ALA A 29 -11.40 -2.44 -6.71
C ALA A 29 -10.59 -1.93 -7.92
N HIS A 30 -11.26 -1.36 -8.92
CA HIS A 30 -10.63 -0.87 -10.16
C HIS A 30 -10.03 0.53 -10.05
N SER A 31 -10.31 1.23 -8.94
CA SER A 31 -9.78 2.56 -8.69
C SER A 31 -8.90 2.56 -7.45
N TRP A 32 -7.72 3.17 -7.57
CA TRP A 32 -6.75 3.16 -6.49
C TRP A 32 -7.20 4.05 -5.31
N PRO A 33 -7.22 3.53 -4.07
CA PRO A 33 -7.45 4.37 -2.90
C PRO A 33 -6.27 5.30 -2.64
N THR A 34 -6.52 6.52 -2.16
CA THR A 34 -5.47 7.55 -2.02
C THR A 34 -4.32 7.13 -1.09
N PHE A 35 -4.56 6.25 -0.12
CA PHE A 35 -3.50 5.78 0.79
C PHE A 35 -2.36 5.02 0.08
N LEU A 36 -2.56 4.56 -1.16
CA LEU A 36 -1.51 3.92 -1.95
C LEU A 36 -0.47 4.94 -2.45
N TYR A 37 -0.86 6.21 -2.57
CA TYR A 37 -0.02 7.26 -3.14
C TYR A 37 0.85 7.95 -2.09
N GLU A 38 2.07 8.30 -2.49
CA GLU A 38 2.97 9.14 -1.72
C GLU A 38 2.28 10.47 -1.36
N ASN A 39 2.30 10.82 -0.08
CA ASN A 39 1.61 12.00 0.47
C ASN A 39 0.11 12.06 0.14
N GLU A 40 -0.52 10.94 -0.22
CA GLU A 40 -1.95 10.84 -0.59
C GLU A 40 -2.30 11.74 -1.79
N LYS A 41 -1.33 11.98 -2.69
CA LYS A 41 -1.47 12.85 -3.86
C LYS A 41 -1.44 12.06 -5.15
N PHE A 42 -2.51 12.18 -5.92
CA PHE A 42 -2.62 11.66 -7.27
C PHE A 42 -2.28 12.74 -8.31
N ASP A 43 -1.51 12.38 -9.35
CA ASP A 43 -1.19 13.26 -10.47
C ASP A 43 -1.84 12.73 -11.75
N LEU A 44 -2.82 13.47 -12.27
CA LEU A 44 -3.56 13.13 -13.49
C LEU A 44 -2.65 12.99 -14.73
N ASN A 45 -1.56 13.75 -14.79
CA ASN A 45 -0.62 13.69 -15.93
C ASN A 45 0.36 12.51 -15.80
N ARG A 46 0.53 11.99 -14.59
CA ARG A 46 1.45 10.88 -14.26
C ARG A 46 0.81 9.94 -13.24
N PRO A 47 -0.16 9.10 -13.64
CA PRO A 47 -0.93 8.27 -12.72
C PRO A 47 -0.11 7.30 -11.86
N SER A 48 1.04 6.86 -12.35
CA SER A 48 1.95 5.95 -11.61
C SER A 48 2.89 6.69 -10.64
N ASN A 49 2.91 8.03 -10.66
CA ASN A 49 3.79 8.81 -9.80
C ASN A 49 3.35 8.68 -8.34
N GLY A 50 4.28 8.25 -7.47
CA GLY A 50 4.00 8.03 -6.05
C GLY A 50 3.12 6.82 -5.75
N LEU A 51 2.61 6.10 -6.75
CA LEU A 51 1.77 4.92 -6.54
C LEU A 51 2.56 3.80 -5.81
N PHE A 52 1.90 3.13 -4.87
CA PHE A 52 2.49 2.16 -3.92
C PHE A 52 3.63 2.70 -3.06
N LYS A 53 3.71 4.03 -2.86
CA LYS A 53 4.67 4.68 -1.94
C LYS A 53 3.99 5.39 -0.77
N GLY A 54 2.71 5.11 -0.54
CA GLY A 54 1.95 5.70 0.55
C GLY A 54 2.56 5.44 1.93
N ARG A 55 2.59 6.48 2.77
CA ARG A 55 3.24 6.42 4.10
C ARG A 55 2.63 5.35 4.99
N LEU A 56 1.31 5.22 4.99
CA LEU A 56 0.60 4.20 5.78
C LEU A 56 0.88 2.79 5.25
N LEU A 57 0.94 2.61 3.93
CA LEU A 57 1.29 1.33 3.30
C LEU A 57 2.69 0.86 3.72
N VAL A 58 3.68 1.75 3.66
CA VAL A 58 5.06 1.46 4.11
C VAL A 58 5.10 1.12 5.60
N LYS A 59 4.39 1.88 6.44
CA LYS A 59 4.31 1.59 7.88
C LYS A 59 3.67 0.22 8.13
N ALA A 60 2.55 -0.08 7.50
CA ALA A 60 1.87 -1.38 7.64
C ALA A 60 2.77 -2.53 7.17
N PHE A 61 3.48 -2.36 6.05
CA PHE A 61 4.43 -3.36 5.56
C PHE A 61 5.51 -3.64 6.60
N LYS A 62 6.10 -2.59 7.19
CA LYS A 62 7.11 -2.76 8.25
C LYS A 62 6.54 -3.39 9.52
N GLN A 63 5.28 -3.13 9.87
CA GLN A 63 4.67 -3.75 11.05
C GLN A 63 4.42 -5.24 10.85
N ILE A 64 3.97 -5.64 9.66
CA ILE A 64 3.67 -7.05 9.32
C ILE A 64 4.96 -7.81 9.04
N PHE A 65 5.82 -7.24 8.20
CA PHE A 65 7.01 -7.86 7.65
C PHE A 65 8.31 -7.32 8.21
N MET A 66 8.33 -6.49 9.25
CA MET A 66 9.54 -6.14 10.02
C MET A 66 9.35 -6.11 11.54
N SER A 67 10.47 -6.28 12.28
CA SER A 67 10.42 -6.46 13.73
C SER A 67 10.18 -5.11 14.39
N PRO A 68 9.43 -5.02 15.51
CA PRO A 68 9.14 -3.75 16.18
C PRO A 68 10.38 -2.87 16.45
N THR A 69 11.53 -3.48 16.76
CA THR A 69 12.81 -2.78 16.97
C THR A 69 13.37 -2.10 15.71
N SER A 70 12.95 -2.51 14.52
CA SER A 70 13.32 -1.87 13.25
C SER A 70 12.49 -0.61 12.97
N ILE A 71 11.34 -0.46 13.64
CA ILE A 71 10.36 0.60 13.41
C ILE A 71 10.66 1.83 14.28
N LEU A 72 11.12 1.61 15.52
CA LEU A 72 11.56 2.67 16.45
C LEU A 72 12.69 3.56 15.90
N LYS A 73 13.40 3.11 14.86
CA LYS A 73 14.47 3.86 14.20
C LYS A 73 13.96 4.94 13.22
N MET A 74 12.66 4.96 12.92
CA MET A 74 12.08 5.85 11.90
C MET A 74 11.49 7.15 12.47
N ASP A 75 11.10 7.16 13.74
CA ASP A 75 10.50 8.37 14.36
C ASP A 75 11.55 9.43 14.75
N ASN A 76 12.86 9.13 14.62
CA ASN A 76 13.93 10.02 15.10
C ASN A 76 14.95 10.54 14.07
N GLU A 77 15.03 10.11 12.80
CA GLU A 77 16.09 10.62 11.90
C GLU A 77 15.70 10.65 10.40
N PRO A 78 16.11 11.70 9.66
CA PRO A 78 16.11 11.69 8.19
C PRO A 78 17.34 10.92 7.69
N HIS A 79 17.08 9.76 7.08
CA HIS A 79 18.01 8.83 6.41
C HIS A 79 18.74 7.79 7.31
N PRO A 80 18.80 6.51 6.89
CA PRO A 80 19.52 5.49 7.63
C PRO A 80 21.04 5.59 7.32
N THR A 81 21.77 6.35 8.12
CA THR A 81 23.23 6.22 8.19
C THR A 81 23.61 4.95 8.94
N LYS A 82 24.28 4.04 8.21
CA LYS A 82 25.15 2.94 8.67
C LYS A 82 24.65 2.05 9.81
N ARG A 83 24.50 0.75 9.49
CA ARG A 83 24.28 -0.39 10.40
C ARG A 83 25.12 -0.31 11.69
N GLN A 84 24.54 0.23 12.76
CA GLN A 84 25.04 -0.03 14.12
C GLN A 84 24.52 -1.40 14.56
N ARG A 85 25.46 -2.33 14.72
CA ARG A 85 25.25 -3.62 15.39
C ARG A 85 25.15 -3.35 16.88
N HIS A 86 23.94 -3.07 17.38
CA HIS A 86 23.64 -3.27 18.79
C HIS A 86 23.01 -4.66 18.93
N ASP A 87 23.69 -5.49 19.69
CA ASP A 87 23.33 -6.85 20.08
C ASP A 87 22.23 -6.76 21.15
N GLU A 88 21.04 -6.34 20.75
CA GLU A 88 19.82 -6.57 21.53
C GLU A 88 19.28 -7.93 21.09
N GLN A 89 19.24 -8.88 22.02
CA GLN A 89 18.79 -10.25 21.84
C GLN A 89 17.58 -10.33 20.91
N ARG A 90 17.82 -10.67 19.64
CA ARG A 90 16.77 -11.01 18.67
C ARG A 90 16.22 -12.37 19.05
N THR A 91 15.27 -12.40 19.98
CA THR A 91 14.62 -13.63 20.43
C THR A 91 13.66 -14.22 19.41
N HIS A 92 13.30 -13.47 18.35
CA HIS A 92 12.45 -13.98 17.27
C HIS A 92 12.97 -13.55 15.90
N SER A 93 13.06 -14.52 14.98
CA SER A 93 13.29 -14.24 13.57
C SER A 93 12.14 -13.39 13.04
N HIS A 94 12.47 -12.40 12.21
CA HIS A 94 11.44 -11.55 11.65
C HIS A 94 10.62 -12.31 10.58
N VAL A 95 9.30 -12.09 10.41
CA VAL A 95 8.45 -12.71 9.37
C VAL A 95 9.09 -12.68 7.98
N ALA A 96 9.66 -11.56 7.54
CA ALA A 96 10.45 -11.48 6.31
C ALA A 96 11.59 -12.53 6.26
N SER A 97 12.32 -12.72 7.35
CA SER A 97 13.37 -13.73 7.45
C SER A 97 12.81 -15.15 7.51
N LEU A 98 11.66 -15.37 8.15
CA LEU A 98 10.96 -16.67 8.17
C LEU A 98 10.48 -17.06 6.76
N LEU A 99 10.02 -16.08 5.99
CA LEU A 99 9.61 -16.24 4.60
C LEU A 99 10.80 -16.22 3.60
N GLY A 100 12.03 -16.05 4.09
CA GLY A 100 13.23 -15.95 3.24
C GLY A 100 13.23 -14.75 2.28
N MET A 101 12.50 -13.69 2.61
CA MET A 101 12.32 -12.50 1.79
C MET A 101 13.63 -11.70 1.72
N LYS A 102 14.33 -11.82 0.58
CA LYS A 102 15.58 -11.08 0.28
C LYS A 102 15.33 -9.70 -0.34
N SER A 103 14.17 -9.54 -0.96
CA SER A 103 13.66 -8.30 -1.56
C SER A 103 12.14 -8.28 -1.38
N VAL A 104 11.56 -7.08 -1.33
CA VAL A 104 10.10 -6.93 -1.28
C VAL A 104 9.48 -7.55 -2.53
N SER A 105 8.50 -8.44 -2.35
CA SER A 105 7.75 -9.05 -3.45
C SER A 105 6.49 -8.24 -3.76
N PRO A 106 6.07 -8.17 -5.05
CA PRO A 106 4.79 -7.57 -5.43
C PRO A 106 3.60 -8.06 -4.61
N ARG A 107 3.53 -9.39 -4.42
CA ARG A 107 2.45 -10.04 -3.68
C ARG A 107 2.44 -9.67 -2.19
N ALA A 108 3.60 -9.40 -1.59
CA ALA A 108 3.66 -8.88 -0.23
C ALA A 108 3.11 -7.45 -0.13
N VAL A 109 3.36 -6.60 -1.15
CA VAL A 109 2.77 -5.26 -1.22
C VAL A 109 1.25 -5.35 -1.39
N ALA A 110 0.77 -6.20 -2.30
CA ALA A 110 -0.67 -6.44 -2.51
C ALA A 110 -1.35 -6.91 -1.22
N TYR A 111 -0.76 -7.90 -0.53
CA TYR A 111 -1.26 -8.38 0.76
C TYR A 111 -1.37 -7.25 1.78
N VAL A 112 -0.33 -6.43 1.97
CA VAL A 112 -0.35 -5.33 2.94
C VAL A 112 -1.36 -4.26 2.55
N ALA A 113 -1.50 -3.93 1.27
CA ALA A 113 -2.49 -2.97 0.80
C ALA A 113 -3.91 -3.44 1.13
N VAL A 114 -4.20 -4.71 0.92
CA VAL A 114 -5.47 -5.36 1.27
C VAL A 114 -5.72 -5.30 2.78
N GLN A 115 -4.74 -5.71 3.59
CA GLN A 115 -4.83 -5.66 5.06
C GLN A 115 -5.05 -4.23 5.56
N LEU A 116 -4.32 -3.26 5.00
CA LEU A 116 -4.44 -1.85 5.36
C LEU A 116 -5.80 -1.28 4.97
N ARG A 117 -6.32 -1.60 3.78
CA ARG A 117 -7.66 -1.17 3.37
C ARG A 117 -8.71 -1.68 4.34
N PHE A 118 -8.68 -2.97 4.67
CA PHE A 118 -9.61 -3.57 5.63
C PHE A 118 -9.49 -2.94 7.02
N THR A 119 -8.27 -2.64 7.48
CA THR A 119 -8.04 -1.98 8.77
C THR A 119 -8.60 -0.54 8.80
N LEU A 120 -8.66 0.13 7.65
CA LEU A 120 -9.18 1.48 7.51
C LEU A 120 -10.69 1.52 7.25
N SER A 121 -11.33 0.39 6.94
CA SER A 121 -12.77 0.32 6.71
C SER A 121 -13.54 0.15 8.02
N ASP A 122 -14.85 0.40 7.99
CA ASP A 122 -15.76 0.17 9.13
C ASP A 122 -16.28 -1.29 9.15
N CYS A 123 -15.61 -2.20 8.44
CA CYS A 123 -16.05 -3.60 8.37
C CYS A 123 -15.80 -4.32 9.70
N GLY A 124 -16.87 -4.73 10.38
CA GLY A 124 -16.76 -5.47 11.64
C GLY A 124 -16.18 -6.89 11.52
N SER A 125 -16.08 -7.43 10.30
CA SER A 125 -15.51 -8.75 10.03
C SER A 125 -15.01 -8.86 8.59
N TRP A 126 -14.10 -9.83 8.37
CA TRP A 126 -13.49 -10.07 7.07
C TRP A 126 -14.46 -10.73 6.08
N TRP A 127 -14.63 -10.12 4.91
CA TRP A 127 -15.38 -10.65 3.77
C TRP A 127 -14.62 -10.36 2.47
N VAL A 128 -14.86 -11.18 1.43
CA VAL A 128 -14.26 -10.95 0.10
C VAL A 128 -14.80 -9.67 -0.53
N VAL A 129 -16.09 -9.39 -0.31
CA VAL A 129 -16.79 -8.21 -0.87
C VAL A 129 -17.29 -7.34 0.28
N ASP A 130 -16.98 -6.05 0.21
CA ASP A 130 -17.36 -4.99 1.14
C ASP A 130 -18.05 -3.87 0.36
N GLY A 131 -19.40 -3.91 0.34
CA GLY A 131 -20.21 -3.10 -0.56
C GLY A 131 -19.90 -3.44 -2.02
N GLU A 132 -19.45 -2.45 -2.79
CA GLU A 132 -19.03 -2.60 -4.19
C GLU A 132 -17.53 -2.91 -4.34
N PHE A 133 -16.82 -3.08 -3.22
CA PHE A 133 -15.38 -3.31 -3.24
C PHE A 133 -15.05 -4.79 -3.04
N ASN A 134 -14.35 -5.39 -4.00
CA ASN A 134 -13.87 -6.75 -3.90
C ASN A 134 -12.37 -6.78 -3.51
N TYR A 135 -12.05 -7.34 -2.34
CA TYR A 135 -10.68 -7.43 -1.83
C TYR A 135 -9.80 -8.41 -2.63
N GLU A 136 -10.38 -9.47 -3.19
CA GLU A 136 -9.66 -10.42 -4.03
C GLU A 136 -9.29 -9.78 -5.37
N GLU A 137 -10.23 -9.09 -5.99
CA GLU A 137 -9.97 -8.33 -7.21
C GLU A 137 -8.94 -7.21 -6.97
N PHE A 138 -9.04 -6.49 -5.86
CA PHE A 138 -8.06 -5.49 -5.49
C PHE A 138 -6.65 -6.08 -5.33
N HIS A 139 -6.54 -7.28 -4.73
CA HIS A 139 -5.27 -7.99 -4.66
C HIS A 139 -4.72 -8.29 -6.05
N TYR A 140 -5.53 -8.87 -6.94
CA TYR A 140 -5.09 -9.21 -8.30
C TYR A 140 -4.73 -7.96 -9.09
N ASN A 141 -5.53 -6.90 -9.06
CA ASN A 141 -5.21 -5.64 -9.74
C ASN A 141 -3.84 -5.09 -9.33
N ILE A 142 -3.47 -5.20 -8.04
CA ILE A 142 -2.14 -4.78 -7.58
C ILE A 142 -1.07 -5.73 -8.12
N VAL A 143 -1.28 -7.04 -8.06
CA VAL A 143 -0.32 -8.02 -8.58
C VAL A 143 -0.09 -7.81 -10.07
N ASP A 144 -1.15 -7.65 -10.85
CA ASP A 144 -1.13 -7.43 -12.30
C ASP A 144 -0.39 -6.13 -12.62
N PHE A 145 -0.58 -5.06 -11.84
CA PHE A 145 0.22 -3.82 -11.99
C PHE A 145 1.74 -4.09 -11.92
N PHE A 146 2.18 -5.02 -11.08
CA PHE A 146 3.60 -5.34 -10.93
C PHE A 146 4.10 -6.45 -11.87
N GLU A 147 3.27 -7.45 -12.17
CA GLU A 147 3.66 -8.67 -12.88
C GLU A 147 3.36 -8.59 -14.40
N ASP A 148 2.32 -7.84 -14.82
CA ASP A 148 1.80 -7.79 -16.19
C ASP A 148 2.21 -6.53 -16.99
N ALA A 149 3.32 -5.89 -16.63
CA ALA A 149 3.85 -4.80 -17.44
C ALA A 149 4.36 -5.28 -18.80
N GLU A 150 3.67 -4.86 -19.87
CA GLU A 150 4.04 -5.21 -21.24
C GLU A 150 5.12 -4.29 -21.79
N THR A 151 4.99 -2.97 -21.59
CA THR A 151 5.85 -1.97 -22.22
C THR A 151 7.21 -1.84 -21.51
N PRO A 152 8.28 -1.47 -22.25
CA PRO A 152 9.58 -1.19 -21.62
C PRO A 152 9.53 -0.05 -20.60
N GLY A 153 8.62 0.91 -20.78
CA GLY A 153 8.40 2.02 -19.85
C GLY A 153 7.84 1.53 -18.51
N ASP A 154 6.79 0.71 -18.55
CA ASP A 154 6.14 0.19 -17.35
C ASP A 154 7.06 -0.73 -16.56
N LYS A 155 7.80 -1.60 -17.26
CA LYS A 155 8.84 -2.46 -16.64
C LYS A 155 9.90 -1.65 -15.91
N LYS A 156 10.29 -0.49 -16.46
CA LYS A 156 11.24 0.41 -15.80
C LYS A 156 10.64 1.03 -14.54
N ILE A 157 9.40 1.52 -14.60
CA ILE A 157 8.68 2.07 -13.45
C ILE A 157 8.60 1.04 -12.31
N ILE A 158 8.19 -0.19 -12.63
CA ILE A 158 8.06 -1.28 -11.65
C ILE A 158 9.42 -1.64 -11.05
N ARG A 159 10.47 -1.73 -11.86
CA ARG A 159 11.82 -2.01 -11.36
C ARG A 159 12.29 -0.92 -10.41
N GLU A 160 12.10 0.35 -10.76
CA GLU A 160 12.47 1.49 -9.90
C GLU A 160 11.66 1.49 -8.60
N LEU A 161 10.37 1.15 -8.67
CA LEU A 161 9.50 1.02 -7.51
C LEU A 161 9.94 -0.11 -6.57
N LEU A 162 10.23 -1.31 -7.09
CA LEU A 162 10.71 -2.43 -6.29
C LEU A 162 12.09 -2.15 -5.68
N LEU A 163 12.97 -1.45 -6.41
CA LEU A 163 14.25 -0.98 -5.86
C LEU A 163 14.05 0.02 -4.71
N TRP A 164 13.09 0.93 -4.83
CA TRP A 164 12.75 1.88 -3.77
C TRP A 164 12.25 1.18 -2.49
N TRP A 165 11.52 0.07 -2.64
CA TRP A 165 11.07 -0.76 -1.51
C TRP A 165 12.20 -1.55 -0.82
N ASN A 166 13.35 -1.74 -1.48
CA ASN A 166 14.49 -2.48 -0.94
C ASN A 166 15.46 -1.57 -0.17
N TRP A 167 15.00 -1.03 0.96
CA TRP A 167 15.77 -0.19 1.88
C TRP A 167 16.56 -0.99 2.94
#